data_AF-A0A9W9SJW4-F1
#
_entry.id   AF-A0A9W9SJW4-F1
#
_cell.length_a   1.000
_cell.length_b   1.000
_cell.length_c   1.000
_cell.angle_alpha   90.00
_cell.angle_beta   90.00
_cell.angle_gamma   90.00
#
_symmetry.space_group_name_H-M   'P 1'
#
loop_
_entity.id
_entity.type
_entity.pdbx_description
1 polymer ?
#
loop_
_entity_poly.entity_id
_entity_poly.type
_entity_poly.pdbx_seq_one_letter_code
_entity_poly.pdbx_strand_id
1 'polypeptide(L)'
;MASKMASDEHIVSQRGDSTAEMLRRIQTAENVLMPIPRDVFEKLYLTPKTPIAGNLRRTFGNPTPICLLGFLVAATPCAMITMGWRGSGGNGGAVLPVYIFFGGLVQILGAIGEWIIGNTFPCVVFFTYGAFWVVQGTMNMPFYAVGQNYSPTGNSLEGMHTAEYHATLGFYYMTLAAISFVYLICSIRTNVCFFVALLSIVSGFSLLAGVFFQIALGHMAEAAKLQKAAGAFILVLCIPAWYLFAAQLFETVDFPIVLPVGDLSTVVRGRHQKGEREE
;
A
#
# COMPACT_ATOMS: atom_id res chain seq x y z
N MET A 1 -80.25 -19.30 38.86
CA MET A 1 -78.93 -19.96 38.71
C MET A 1 -78.26 -19.51 37.40
N ALA A 2 -78.13 -18.19 37.18
CA ALA A 2 -77.57 -17.59 35.95
C ALA A 2 -76.73 -16.32 36.20
N SER A 3 -76.47 -15.96 37.47
CA SER A 3 -75.76 -14.71 37.84
C SER A 3 -74.36 -14.95 38.41
N LYS A 4 -73.90 -16.20 38.51
CA LYS A 4 -72.56 -16.56 39.04
C LYS A 4 -71.61 -17.12 37.96
N MET A 5 -72.09 -17.31 36.74
CA MET A 5 -71.31 -17.80 35.59
C MET A 5 -70.69 -16.67 34.75
N ALA A 6 -71.29 -15.47 34.77
CA ALA A 6 -70.81 -14.33 33.98
C ALA A 6 -69.61 -13.60 34.61
N SER A 7 -69.38 -13.73 35.92
CA SER A 7 -68.25 -13.10 36.61
C SER A 7 -66.94 -13.85 36.44
N ASP A 8 -66.97 -15.17 36.26
CA ASP A 8 -65.77 -16.00 36.07
C ASP A 8 -65.24 -15.93 34.61
N GLU A 9 -66.12 -15.78 33.61
CA GLU A 9 -65.71 -15.59 32.21
C GLU A 9 -64.96 -14.27 31.98
N HIS A 10 -65.36 -13.20 32.68
CA HIS A 10 -64.73 -11.88 32.54
C HIS A 10 -63.33 -11.80 33.15
N ILE A 11 -63.05 -12.57 34.21
CA ILE A 11 -61.73 -12.59 34.88
C ILE A 11 -60.73 -13.47 34.10
N VAL A 12 -61.20 -14.56 33.47
CA VAL A 12 -60.36 -15.45 32.65
C VAL A 12 -59.97 -14.78 31.33
N SER A 13 -60.87 -14.01 30.72
CA SER A 13 -60.63 -13.25 29.48
C SER A 13 -59.54 -12.18 29.64
N GLN A 14 -59.58 -11.36 30.70
CA GLN A 14 -58.58 -10.31 30.93
C GLN A 14 -57.18 -10.85 31.26
N ARG A 15 -57.09 -12.03 31.91
CA ARG A 15 -55.80 -12.67 32.24
C ARG A 15 -55.14 -13.28 31.00
N GLY A 16 -55.93 -13.77 30.04
CA GLY A 16 -55.45 -14.27 28.75
C GLY A 16 -54.85 -13.17 27.88
N ASP A 17 -55.52 -12.01 27.81
CA ASP A 17 -55.06 -10.86 27.00
C ASP A 17 -53.78 -10.22 27.56
N SER A 18 -53.69 -10.05 28.88
CA SER A 18 -52.49 -9.54 29.55
C SER A 18 -51.28 -10.46 29.36
N THR A 19 -51.48 -11.78 29.41
CA THR A 19 -50.42 -12.77 29.20
C THR A 19 -50.01 -12.81 27.72
N ALA A 20 -50.96 -12.70 26.79
CA ALA A 20 -50.68 -12.64 25.35
C ALA A 20 -49.93 -11.35 24.97
N GLU A 21 -50.27 -10.21 25.56
CA GLU A 21 -49.57 -8.93 25.33
C GLU A 21 -48.16 -8.94 25.94
N MET A 22 -47.98 -9.57 27.11
CA MET A 22 -46.67 -9.76 27.74
C MET A 22 -45.78 -10.72 26.94
N LEU A 23 -46.34 -11.80 26.41
CA LEU A 23 -45.64 -12.73 25.50
C LEU A 23 -45.27 -12.04 24.17
N ARG A 24 -46.10 -11.12 23.67
CA ARG A 24 -45.79 -10.31 22.48
C ARG A 24 -44.67 -9.30 22.72
N ARG A 25 -44.59 -8.71 23.92
CA ARG A 25 -43.47 -7.85 24.35
C ARG A 25 -42.17 -8.63 24.55
N ILE A 26 -42.25 -9.87 25.04
CA ILE A 26 -41.08 -10.75 25.17
C ILE A 26 -40.58 -11.20 23.79
N GLN A 27 -41.47 -11.53 22.85
CA GLN A 27 -41.11 -11.88 21.46
C GLN A 27 -40.50 -10.71 20.67
N THR A 28 -40.89 -9.46 20.97
CA THR A 28 -40.25 -8.29 20.35
C THR A 28 -38.89 -7.95 20.97
N ALA A 29 -38.65 -8.33 22.23
CA ALA A 29 -37.32 -8.21 22.86
C ALA A 29 -36.35 -9.33 22.40
N GLU A 30 -36.84 -10.55 22.14
CA GLU A 30 -36.02 -11.62 21.55
C GLU A 30 -35.59 -11.34 20.10
N ASN A 31 -36.37 -10.55 19.35
CA ASN A 31 -35.98 -10.09 18.01
C ASN A 31 -34.93 -8.97 18.00
N VAL A 32 -34.52 -8.45 19.17
CA VAL A 32 -33.44 -7.43 19.30
C VAL A 32 -32.11 -8.07 19.73
N LEU A 33 -32.09 -9.37 20.04
CA LEU A 33 -30.88 -10.13 20.36
C LEU A 33 -30.56 -11.13 19.24
N MET A 34 -30.55 -10.68 17.99
CA MET A 34 -29.78 -11.41 16.99
C MET A 34 -28.29 -11.26 17.37
N PRO A 35 -27.54 -12.35 17.66
CA PRO A 35 -26.10 -12.25 17.80
C PRO A 35 -25.59 -11.69 16.49
N ILE A 36 -25.12 -10.45 16.50
CA ILE A 36 -24.68 -9.74 15.30
C ILE A 36 -23.71 -10.67 14.58
N PRO A 37 -24.06 -11.17 13.38
CA PRO A 37 -23.17 -12.04 12.63
C PRO A 37 -21.83 -11.33 12.47
N ARG A 38 -20.71 -12.05 12.65
CA ARG A 38 -19.37 -11.43 12.71
C ARG A 38 -19.09 -10.60 11.46
N ASP A 39 -19.67 -10.97 10.32
CA ASP A 39 -19.64 -10.25 9.04
C ASP A 39 -20.47 -8.95 9.01
N VAL A 40 -21.55 -8.86 9.77
CA VAL A 40 -22.34 -7.62 9.96
C VAL A 40 -21.63 -6.69 10.93
N PHE A 41 -21.06 -7.23 12.01
CA PHE A 41 -20.24 -6.47 12.95
C PHE A 41 -18.98 -5.92 12.26
N GLU A 42 -18.29 -6.74 11.47
CA GLU A 42 -17.14 -6.33 10.66
C GLU A 42 -17.54 -5.27 9.62
N LYS A 43 -18.66 -5.41 8.90
CA LYS A 43 -19.12 -4.36 7.97
C LYS A 43 -19.48 -3.04 8.66
N LEU A 44 -20.05 -3.10 9.86
CA LEU A 44 -20.49 -1.92 10.61
C LEU A 44 -19.30 -1.11 11.17
N TYR A 45 -18.19 -1.77 11.52
CA TYR A 45 -16.97 -1.11 12.01
C TYR A 45 -15.93 -0.83 10.90
N LEU A 46 -15.87 -1.65 9.85
CA LEU A 46 -14.84 -1.53 8.80
C LEU A 46 -15.27 -0.68 7.61
N THR A 47 -16.55 -0.29 7.50
CA THR A 47 -16.98 0.63 6.44
C THR A 47 -18.21 1.44 6.84
N PRO A 48 -18.07 2.54 7.59
CA PRO A 48 -19.10 3.56 7.56
C PRO A 48 -19.22 4.04 6.11
N LYS A 49 -20.34 3.72 5.45
CA LYS A 49 -20.70 4.37 4.19
C LYS A 49 -21.10 5.81 4.51
N THR A 50 -20.10 6.66 4.77
CA THR A 50 -20.30 8.10 4.64
C THR A 50 -20.55 8.38 3.16
N PRO A 51 -21.71 8.93 2.78
CA PRO A 51 -21.84 9.48 1.44
C PRO A 51 -20.79 10.57 1.31
N ILE A 52 -19.80 10.38 0.42
CA ILE A 52 -18.75 11.36 0.16
C ILE A 52 -19.41 12.53 -0.57
N ALA A 53 -19.99 13.45 0.21
CA ALA A 53 -20.40 14.75 -0.28
C ALA A 53 -19.12 15.56 -0.54
N GLY A 54 -18.58 15.47 -1.75
CA GLY A 54 -17.43 16.27 -2.13
C GLY A 54 -16.88 15.93 -3.49
N ASN A 55 -16.99 16.86 -4.43
CA ASN A 55 -16.22 16.91 -5.68
C ASN A 55 -14.73 17.19 -5.37
N LEU A 56 -14.11 16.47 -4.43
CA LEU A 56 -12.75 16.71 -3.93
C LEU A 56 -11.70 16.71 -5.05
N ARG A 57 -11.87 15.86 -6.07
CA ARG A 57 -11.05 15.84 -7.28
C ARG A 57 -11.20 17.08 -8.18
N ARG A 58 -12.30 17.85 -8.05
CA ARG A 58 -12.46 19.17 -8.70
C ARG A 58 -11.96 20.30 -7.81
N THR A 59 -11.93 20.11 -6.49
CA THR A 59 -11.48 21.12 -5.52
C THR A 59 -9.95 21.15 -5.38
N PHE A 60 -9.30 19.99 -5.43
CA PHE A 60 -7.85 19.84 -5.30
C PHE A 60 -7.22 19.31 -6.58
N GLY A 61 -5.95 19.66 -6.80
CA GLY A 61 -5.17 19.13 -7.92
C GLY A 61 -4.85 17.64 -7.75
N ASN A 62 -4.48 16.98 -8.85
CA ASN A 62 -4.03 15.59 -8.83
C ASN A 62 -2.63 15.51 -8.16
N PRO A 63 -2.47 14.76 -7.05
CA PRO A 63 -1.19 14.62 -6.37
C PRO A 63 -0.30 13.51 -6.95
N THR A 64 -0.81 12.65 -7.84
CA THR A 64 -0.01 11.56 -8.42
C THR A 64 1.27 12.07 -9.15
N PRO A 65 1.25 13.16 -9.93
CA PRO A 65 2.45 13.65 -10.63
C PRO A 65 3.57 14.05 -9.67
N ILE A 66 3.23 14.66 -8.52
CA ILE A 66 4.24 15.07 -7.54
C ILE A 66 4.83 13.84 -6.81
N CYS A 67 4.03 12.81 -6.55
CA CYS A 67 4.52 11.52 -6.05
C CYS A 67 5.50 10.87 -7.03
N LEU A 68 5.13 10.83 -8.32
CA LEU A 68 5.96 10.26 -9.38
C LEU A 68 7.26 11.06 -9.53
N LEU A 69 7.23 12.39 -9.45
CA LEU A 69 8.43 13.22 -9.48
C LEU A 69 9.41 12.83 -8.35
N GLY A 70 8.91 12.79 -7.10
CA GLY A 70 9.72 12.42 -5.94
C GLY A 70 10.38 11.05 -6.11
N PHE A 71 9.57 10.06 -6.52
CA PHE A 71 10.05 8.73 -6.85
C PHE A 71 11.11 8.73 -7.96
N LEU A 72 10.86 9.38 -9.09
CA LEU A 72 11.72 9.35 -10.28
C LEU A 72 13.09 9.99 -10.03
N VAL A 73 13.12 11.10 -9.29
CA VAL A 73 14.34 11.82 -8.94
C VAL A 73 15.22 10.99 -7.99
N ALA A 74 14.65 10.13 -7.15
CA ALA A 74 15.40 9.21 -6.30
C ALA A 74 15.75 7.88 -6.98
N ALA A 75 14.78 7.25 -7.65
CA ALA A 75 14.88 5.91 -8.22
C ALA A 75 15.78 5.84 -9.45
N THR A 76 15.69 6.84 -10.35
CA THR A 76 16.44 6.82 -11.62
C THR A 76 17.95 6.86 -11.35
N PRO A 77 18.49 7.79 -10.53
CA PRO A 77 19.90 7.76 -10.17
C PRO A 77 20.29 6.51 -9.36
N CYS A 78 19.43 6.06 -8.44
CA CYS A 78 19.68 4.86 -7.64
C CYS A 78 19.90 3.63 -8.53
N ALA A 79 19.08 3.44 -9.56
CA ALA A 79 19.25 2.34 -10.52
C ALA A 79 20.61 2.39 -11.24
N MET A 80 20.99 3.58 -11.73
CA MET A 80 22.26 3.79 -12.43
C MET A 80 23.47 3.56 -11.52
N ILE A 81 23.39 4.04 -10.27
CA ILE A 81 24.44 3.85 -9.25
C ILE A 81 24.57 2.37 -8.87
N THR A 82 23.45 1.68 -8.69
CA THR A 82 23.42 0.26 -8.34
C THR A 82 24.07 -0.61 -9.43
N MET A 83 23.93 -0.20 -10.70
CA MET A 83 24.61 -0.84 -11.85
C MET A 83 26.06 -0.37 -12.06
N GLY A 84 26.54 0.65 -11.34
CA GLY A 84 27.90 1.17 -11.43
C GLY A 84 28.16 2.02 -12.67
N TRP A 85 27.15 2.67 -13.24
CA TRP A 85 27.30 3.47 -14.46
C TRP A 85 28.33 4.59 -14.28
N ARG A 86 29.22 4.76 -15.26
CA ARG A 86 30.35 5.72 -15.21
C ARG A 86 31.26 5.57 -13.98
N GLY A 87 31.35 4.37 -13.40
CA GLY A 87 32.13 4.14 -12.18
C GLY A 87 31.49 4.72 -10.91
N SER A 88 30.20 5.04 -10.94
CA SER A 88 29.46 5.43 -9.74
C SER A 88 29.35 4.29 -8.73
N GLY A 89 29.20 4.62 -7.45
CA GLY A 89 29.22 3.66 -6.36
C GLY A 89 29.16 4.34 -4.98
N GLY A 90 29.90 3.80 -4.01
CA GLY A 90 29.97 4.38 -2.66
C GLY A 90 28.62 4.42 -1.93
N ASN A 91 27.79 3.38 -2.15
CA ASN A 91 26.43 3.25 -1.63
C ASN A 91 25.50 4.45 -1.92
N GLY A 92 25.83 5.26 -2.94
CA GLY A 92 25.05 6.45 -3.28
C GLY A 92 25.18 7.60 -2.27
N GLY A 93 26.29 7.67 -1.52
CA GLY A 93 26.53 8.70 -0.50
C GLY A 93 26.26 10.14 -0.97
N ALA A 94 26.58 10.45 -2.23
CA ALA A 94 26.37 11.78 -2.82
C ALA A 94 24.88 12.15 -3.02
N VAL A 95 23.98 11.17 -3.05
CA VAL A 95 22.55 11.36 -3.33
C VAL A 95 21.65 10.98 -2.15
N LEU A 96 22.21 10.74 -0.96
CA LEU A 96 21.40 10.47 0.25
C LEU A 96 20.37 11.58 0.55
N PRO A 97 20.69 12.89 0.41
CA PRO A 97 19.68 13.94 0.57
C PRO A 97 18.55 13.82 -0.46
N VAL A 98 18.85 13.36 -1.68
CA VAL A 98 17.83 13.17 -2.74
C VAL A 98 16.84 12.07 -2.32
N TYR A 99 17.33 10.98 -1.73
CA TYR A 99 16.48 9.93 -1.20
C TYR A 99 15.54 10.46 -0.11
N ILE A 100 16.05 11.24 0.84
CA ILE A 100 15.24 11.76 1.95
C ILE A 100 14.23 12.81 1.48
N PHE A 101 14.65 13.80 0.69
CA PHE A 101 13.80 14.95 0.37
C PHE A 101 12.88 14.68 -0.83
N PHE A 102 13.38 14.08 -1.90
CA PHE A 102 12.55 13.81 -3.08
C PHE A 102 11.84 12.47 -2.96
N GLY A 103 12.61 11.39 -2.80
CA GLY A 103 12.05 10.06 -2.66
C GLY A 103 11.18 9.92 -1.40
N GLY A 104 11.57 10.56 -0.31
CA GLY A 104 10.86 10.51 0.96
C GLY A 104 9.81 11.60 1.12
N LEU A 105 10.24 12.80 1.47
CA LEU A 105 9.37 13.90 1.89
C LEU A 105 8.35 14.28 0.80
N VAL A 106 8.80 14.58 -0.42
CA VAL A 106 7.91 14.98 -1.53
C VAL A 106 6.90 13.87 -1.83
N GLN A 107 7.36 12.62 -1.87
CA GLN A 107 6.48 11.48 -2.15
C GLN A 107 5.45 11.23 -1.04
N ILE A 108 5.85 11.35 0.24
CA ILE A 108 4.94 11.23 1.39
C ILE A 108 3.90 12.36 1.40
N LEU A 109 4.31 13.60 1.12
CA LEU A 109 3.38 14.73 1.03
C LEU A 109 2.36 14.54 -0.10
N GLY A 110 2.80 14.02 -1.25
CA GLY A 110 1.89 13.63 -2.32
C GLY A 110 0.95 12.48 -1.92
N ALA A 111 1.44 11.49 -1.16
CA ALA A 111 0.61 10.40 -0.64
C ALA A 111 -0.50 10.90 0.32
N ILE A 112 -0.21 11.91 1.14
CA ILE A 112 -1.23 12.62 1.93
C ILE A 112 -2.26 13.28 1.01
N GLY A 113 -1.83 13.87 -0.10
CA GLY A 113 -2.73 14.39 -1.14
C GLY A 113 -3.67 13.30 -1.68
N GLU A 114 -3.13 12.13 -2.03
CA GLU A 114 -3.94 10.99 -2.52
C GLU A 114 -4.98 10.55 -1.49
N TRP A 115 -4.61 10.56 -0.20
CA TRP A 115 -5.55 10.29 0.89
C TRP A 115 -6.69 11.30 0.94
N ILE A 116 -6.38 12.60 0.84
CA ILE A 116 -7.37 13.70 0.88
C ILE A 116 -8.40 13.56 -0.26
N ILE A 117 -7.97 13.19 -1.46
CA ILE A 117 -8.86 13.04 -2.62
C ILE A 117 -9.54 11.66 -2.72
N GLY A 118 -9.30 10.77 -1.74
CA GLY A 118 -9.95 9.46 -1.64
C GLY A 118 -9.32 8.35 -2.50
N ASN A 119 -8.09 8.52 -2.97
CA ASN A 119 -7.36 7.53 -3.76
C ASN A 119 -6.55 6.58 -2.87
N THR A 120 -7.23 5.63 -2.22
CA THR A 120 -6.60 4.74 -1.21
C THR A 120 -5.44 3.92 -1.75
N PHE A 121 -5.58 3.31 -2.94
CA PHE A 121 -4.56 2.41 -3.44
C PHE A 121 -3.25 3.13 -3.79
N PRO A 122 -3.25 4.21 -4.61
CA PRO A 122 -2.05 5.04 -4.81
C PRO A 122 -1.49 5.63 -3.51
N CYS A 123 -2.36 6.07 -2.59
CA CYS A 123 -1.97 6.59 -1.28
C CYS A 123 -1.08 5.59 -0.52
N VAL A 124 -1.55 4.35 -0.33
CA VAL A 124 -0.80 3.32 0.40
C VAL A 124 0.53 3.01 -0.31
N VAL A 125 0.50 2.88 -1.63
CA VAL A 125 1.71 2.62 -2.44
C VAL A 125 2.75 3.73 -2.26
N PHE A 126 2.34 5.01 -2.35
CA PHE A 126 3.27 6.13 -2.23
C PHE A 126 3.76 6.35 -0.80
N PHE A 127 2.95 6.09 0.23
CA PHE A 127 3.43 6.08 1.61
C PHE A 127 4.51 5.01 1.83
N THR A 128 4.28 3.79 1.35
CA THR A 128 5.25 2.69 1.49
C THR A 128 6.58 3.02 0.83
N TYR A 129 6.56 3.49 -0.42
CA TYR A 129 7.80 3.79 -1.14
C TYR A 129 8.44 5.11 -0.71
N GLY A 130 7.66 6.09 -0.26
CA GLY A 130 8.18 7.29 0.38
C GLY A 130 8.93 6.97 1.68
N ALA A 131 8.34 6.15 2.54
CA ALA A 131 9.01 5.69 3.76
C ALA A 131 10.28 4.86 3.44
N PHE A 132 10.23 4.01 2.41
CA PHE A 132 11.41 3.27 1.93
C PHE A 132 12.57 4.21 1.58
N TRP A 133 12.32 5.30 0.86
CA TRP A 133 13.38 6.24 0.48
C TRP A 133 13.98 6.99 1.67
N VAL A 134 13.15 7.33 2.67
CA VAL A 134 13.65 7.89 3.93
C VAL A 134 14.58 6.88 4.61
N VAL A 135 14.14 5.62 4.78
CA VAL A 135 14.95 4.56 5.39
C VAL A 135 16.25 4.35 4.62
N GLN A 136 16.21 4.32 3.29
CA GLN A 136 17.42 4.18 2.46
C GLN A 136 18.41 5.35 2.62
N GLY A 137 17.90 6.57 2.70
CA GLY A 137 18.72 7.76 2.93
C GLY A 137 19.37 7.74 4.31
N THR A 138 18.60 7.42 5.35
CA THR A 138 19.08 7.42 6.74
C THR A 138 20.01 6.26 7.06
N MET A 139 19.79 5.09 6.45
CA MET A 139 20.63 3.89 6.65
C MET A 139 22.10 4.10 6.29
N ASN A 140 22.38 4.93 5.28
CA ASN A 140 23.74 5.23 4.83
C ASN A 140 24.31 6.50 5.46
N MET A 141 23.56 7.19 6.32
CA MET A 141 24.03 8.37 7.05
C MET A 141 24.72 7.94 8.36
N PRO A 142 25.96 8.39 8.62
CA PRO A 142 26.69 8.04 9.85
C PRO A 142 25.94 8.39 11.13
N PHE A 143 25.11 9.44 11.10
CA PHE A 143 24.33 9.92 12.25
C PHE A 143 23.40 8.85 12.86
N TYR A 144 22.79 7.99 12.05
CA TYR A 144 21.85 6.98 12.53
C TYR A 144 22.53 5.74 13.12
N ALA A 145 23.84 5.59 12.89
CA ALA A 145 24.69 4.59 13.53
C ALA A 145 24.11 3.15 13.48
N VAL A 146 23.45 2.79 12.38
CA VAL A 146 22.65 1.57 12.22
C VAL A 146 23.43 0.26 12.38
N GLY A 147 24.76 0.33 12.32
CA GLY A 147 25.67 -0.80 12.52
C GLY A 147 26.19 -0.96 13.95
N GLN A 148 25.97 -0.02 14.88
CA GLN A 148 26.65 -0.05 16.19
C GLN A 148 26.42 -1.35 16.96
N ASN A 149 25.18 -1.85 16.98
CA ASN A 149 24.83 -3.07 17.72
C ASN A 149 25.37 -4.35 17.08
N TYR A 150 25.92 -4.25 15.87
CA TYR A 150 26.53 -5.37 15.15
C TYR A 150 28.07 -5.38 15.30
N SER A 151 28.67 -4.34 15.87
CA SER A 151 30.12 -4.26 16.08
C SER A 151 30.51 -4.60 17.52
N PRO A 152 31.47 -5.51 17.75
CA PRO A 152 32.04 -5.76 19.08
C PRO A 152 32.71 -4.51 19.70
N THR A 153 33.13 -3.56 18.87
CA THR A 153 33.81 -2.32 19.30
C THR A 153 32.86 -1.12 19.42
N GLY A 154 31.58 -1.29 19.04
CA GLY A 154 30.60 -0.20 18.97
C GLY A 154 30.78 0.73 17.78
N ASN A 155 31.67 0.40 16.82
CA ASN A 155 31.87 1.16 15.59
C ASN A 155 30.80 0.79 14.55
N SER A 156 29.94 1.75 14.20
CA SER A 156 28.87 1.50 13.23
C SER A 156 29.37 1.07 11.85
N LEU A 157 30.48 1.61 11.37
CA LEU A 157 30.99 1.30 10.04
C LEU A 157 31.44 -0.17 9.96
N GLU A 158 32.12 -0.64 11.01
CA GLU A 158 32.51 -2.05 11.13
C GLU A 158 31.28 -2.97 11.16
N GLY A 159 30.28 -2.61 11.98
CA GLY A 159 29.05 -3.39 12.11
C GLY A 159 28.27 -3.54 10.81
N MET A 160 28.31 -2.52 9.93
CA MET A 160 27.68 -2.56 8.60
C MET A 160 28.29 -3.58 7.63
N HIS A 161 29.45 -4.14 7.95
CA HIS A 161 30.12 -5.17 7.15
C HIS A 161 29.93 -6.60 7.70
N THR A 162 29.18 -6.74 8.79
CA THR A 162 28.94 -8.05 9.42
C THR A 162 27.87 -8.84 8.67
N ALA A 163 27.98 -10.17 8.71
CA ALA A 163 26.99 -11.05 8.11
C ALA A 163 25.59 -10.84 8.70
N GLU A 164 25.50 -10.60 10.01
CA GLU A 164 24.25 -10.35 10.72
C GLU A 164 23.55 -9.07 10.24
N TYR A 165 24.30 -7.98 10.05
CA TYR A 165 23.77 -6.74 9.51
C TYR A 165 23.18 -6.95 8.11
N HIS A 166 23.90 -7.63 7.23
CA HIS A 166 23.43 -7.93 5.88
C HIS A 166 22.22 -8.86 5.87
N ALA A 167 22.19 -9.89 6.72
CA ALA A 167 21.01 -10.76 6.85
C ALA A 167 19.76 -9.98 7.30
N THR A 168 19.91 -9.06 8.26
CA THR A 168 18.82 -8.18 8.71
C THR A 168 18.27 -7.32 7.58
N LEU A 169 19.15 -6.73 6.76
CA LEU A 169 18.72 -5.96 5.58
C LEU A 169 18.03 -6.84 4.54
N GLY A 170 18.49 -8.08 4.34
CA GLY A 170 17.84 -9.04 3.46
C GLY A 170 16.36 -9.26 3.82
N PHE A 171 16.04 -9.40 5.11
CA PHE A 171 14.66 -9.53 5.58
C PHE A 171 13.81 -8.27 5.33
N TYR A 172 14.38 -7.07 5.45
CA TYR A 172 13.69 -5.82 5.12
C TYR A 172 13.28 -5.78 3.64
N TYR A 173 14.20 -6.07 2.73
CA TYR A 173 13.92 -6.11 1.28
C TYR A 173 12.97 -7.24 0.88
N MET A 174 13.07 -8.40 1.53
CA MET A 174 12.15 -9.51 1.32
C MET A 174 10.72 -9.14 1.72
N THR A 175 10.56 -8.43 2.83
CA THR A 175 9.25 -7.94 3.29
C THR A 175 8.66 -6.91 2.32
N LEU A 176 9.50 -5.98 1.83
CA LEU A 176 9.10 -5.03 0.80
C LEU A 176 8.69 -5.71 -0.51
N ALA A 177 9.38 -6.79 -0.91
CA ALA A 177 8.99 -7.58 -2.07
C ALA A 177 7.61 -8.24 -1.87
N ALA A 178 7.35 -8.81 -0.69
CA ALA A 178 6.05 -9.41 -0.37
C ALA A 178 4.90 -8.39 -0.38
N ILE A 179 5.11 -7.21 0.23
CA ILE A 179 4.12 -6.12 0.21
C ILE A 179 3.88 -5.65 -1.23
N SER A 180 4.95 -5.46 -2.01
CA SER A 180 4.86 -5.04 -3.40
C SER A 180 4.18 -6.09 -4.28
N PHE A 181 4.29 -7.37 -3.94
CA PHE A 181 3.60 -8.46 -4.64
C PHE A 181 2.09 -8.40 -4.41
N VAL A 182 1.64 -8.03 -3.21
CA VAL A 182 0.21 -7.76 -2.96
C VAL A 182 -0.25 -6.58 -3.83
N TYR A 183 0.54 -5.51 -3.92
CA TYR A 183 0.22 -4.38 -4.79
C TYR A 183 0.18 -4.77 -6.26
N LEU A 184 1.09 -5.64 -6.72
CA LEU A 184 1.09 -6.18 -8.07
C LEU A 184 -0.24 -6.88 -8.38
N ILE A 185 -0.74 -7.73 -7.48
CA ILE A 185 -2.04 -8.39 -7.64
C ILE A 185 -3.17 -7.36 -7.73
N CYS A 186 -3.18 -6.34 -6.86
CA CYS A 186 -4.16 -5.26 -6.91
C CYS A 186 -4.09 -4.45 -8.23
N SER A 187 -2.89 -4.30 -8.81
CA SER A 187 -2.65 -3.48 -9.99
C SER A 187 -3.13 -4.07 -11.31
N ILE A 188 -3.46 -5.37 -11.35
CA ILE A 188 -3.96 -6.09 -12.54
C ILE A 188 -5.15 -5.38 -13.22
N ARG A 189 -5.85 -4.53 -12.47
CA ARG A 189 -7.05 -3.82 -12.89
C ARG A 189 -6.86 -2.33 -13.18
N THR A 190 -5.64 -1.82 -13.03
CA THR A 190 -5.35 -0.39 -13.10
C THR A 190 -4.91 0.01 -14.51
N ASN A 191 -3.61 -0.07 -14.82
CA ASN A 191 -3.11 0.07 -16.17
C ASN A 191 -1.83 -0.76 -16.38
N VAL A 192 -1.45 -0.97 -17.64
CA VAL A 192 -0.27 -1.75 -18.02
C VAL A 192 1.01 -1.14 -17.48
N CYS A 193 1.19 0.19 -17.57
CA CYS A 193 2.39 0.87 -17.08
C CYS A 193 2.61 0.64 -15.58
N PHE A 194 1.56 0.72 -14.78
CA PHE A 194 1.59 0.56 -13.33
C PHE A 194 1.78 -0.90 -12.93
N PHE A 195 1.18 -1.84 -13.67
CA PHE A 195 1.43 -3.26 -13.51
C PHE A 195 2.90 -3.62 -13.81
N VAL A 196 3.45 -3.14 -14.94
CA VAL A 196 4.86 -3.38 -15.31
C VAL A 196 5.81 -2.73 -14.30
N ALA A 197 5.48 -1.54 -13.81
CA ALA A 197 6.22 -0.88 -12.73
C ALA A 197 6.28 -1.77 -11.48
N LEU A 198 5.13 -2.23 -10.99
CA LEU A 198 5.07 -3.09 -9.81
C LEU A 198 5.71 -4.47 -10.01
N LEU A 199 5.61 -5.04 -11.21
CA LEU A 199 6.30 -6.30 -11.52
C LEU A 199 7.82 -6.13 -11.44
N SER A 200 8.31 -4.99 -11.96
CA SER A 200 9.71 -4.65 -11.96
C SER A 200 10.23 -4.38 -10.55
N ILE A 201 9.45 -3.70 -9.70
CA ILE A 201 9.86 -3.43 -8.30
C ILE A 201 9.85 -4.69 -7.43
N VAL A 202 8.88 -5.60 -7.61
CA VAL A 202 8.87 -6.90 -6.90
C VAL A 202 10.13 -7.70 -7.22
N SER A 203 10.48 -7.76 -8.50
CA SER A 203 11.71 -8.42 -8.97
C SER A 203 12.95 -7.71 -8.42
N GLY A 204 12.99 -6.37 -8.46
CA GLY A 204 14.08 -5.57 -7.92
C GLY A 204 14.32 -5.78 -6.43
N PHE A 205 13.28 -5.74 -5.59
CA PHE A 205 13.40 -5.98 -4.15
C PHE A 205 13.76 -7.43 -3.82
N SER A 206 13.25 -8.39 -4.59
CA SER A 206 13.60 -9.81 -4.42
C SER A 206 15.08 -10.04 -4.74
N LEU A 207 15.60 -9.41 -5.79
CA LEU A 207 17.03 -9.45 -6.13
C LEU A 207 17.88 -8.73 -5.09
N LEU A 208 17.45 -7.56 -4.58
CA LEU A 208 18.15 -6.86 -3.50
C LEU A 208 18.19 -7.69 -2.20
N ALA A 209 17.11 -8.36 -1.84
CA ALA A 209 17.12 -9.30 -0.72
C ALA A 209 18.17 -10.41 -0.96
N GLY A 210 18.21 -10.96 -2.17
CA GLY A 210 19.23 -11.89 -2.61
C GLY A 210 20.66 -11.35 -2.50
N VAL A 211 20.90 -10.09 -2.88
CA VAL A 211 22.20 -9.42 -2.73
C VAL A 211 22.64 -9.48 -1.27
N PHE A 212 21.81 -8.98 -0.36
CA PHE A 212 22.15 -8.91 1.07
C PHE A 212 22.34 -10.29 1.71
N PHE A 213 21.53 -11.28 1.34
CA PHE A 213 21.73 -12.66 1.81
C PHE A 213 23.02 -13.28 1.25
N GLN A 214 23.38 -13.05 -0.01
CA GLN A 214 24.63 -13.57 -0.57
C GLN A 214 25.86 -12.88 0.04
N ILE A 215 25.78 -11.58 0.35
CA ILE A 215 26.83 -10.88 1.09
C ILE A 215 26.99 -11.48 2.49
N ALA A 216 25.88 -11.78 3.19
CA ALA A 216 25.92 -12.41 4.50
C ALA A 216 26.57 -13.81 4.48
N LEU A 217 26.43 -14.54 3.37
CA LEU A 217 27.09 -15.84 3.14
C LEU A 217 28.54 -15.72 2.65
N GLY A 218 29.03 -14.51 2.38
CA GLY A 218 30.38 -14.28 1.86
C GLY A 218 30.54 -14.45 0.34
N HIS A 219 29.46 -14.69 -0.41
CA HIS A 219 29.48 -14.89 -1.85
C HIS A 219 29.48 -13.56 -2.64
N MET A 220 30.54 -12.77 -2.49
CA MET A 220 30.62 -11.40 -3.03
C MET A 220 30.50 -11.32 -4.56
N ALA A 221 31.00 -12.32 -5.29
CA ALA A 221 30.91 -12.34 -6.75
C ALA A 221 29.46 -12.51 -7.25
N GLU A 222 28.68 -13.37 -6.60
CA GLU A 222 27.27 -13.57 -6.93
C GLU A 222 26.42 -12.38 -6.47
N ALA A 223 26.71 -11.83 -5.29
CA ALA A 223 26.08 -10.60 -4.81
C ALA A 223 26.26 -9.45 -5.81
N ALA A 224 27.46 -9.26 -6.38
CA ALA A 224 27.72 -8.21 -7.36
C ALA A 224 26.92 -8.39 -8.67
N LYS A 225 26.73 -9.64 -9.13
CA LYS A 225 25.88 -9.94 -10.29
C LYS A 225 24.41 -9.64 -9.99
N LEU A 226 23.92 -10.10 -8.85
CA LEU A 226 22.55 -9.83 -8.39
C LEU A 226 22.29 -8.33 -8.22
N GLN A 227 23.28 -7.58 -7.74
CA GLN A 227 23.17 -6.14 -7.57
C GLN A 227 22.98 -5.44 -8.91
N LYS A 228 23.78 -5.80 -9.94
CA LYS A 228 23.60 -5.25 -11.28
C LYS A 228 22.23 -5.61 -11.87
N ALA A 229 21.77 -6.85 -11.68
CA ALA A 229 20.44 -7.28 -12.11
C ALA A 229 19.33 -6.49 -11.40
N ALA A 230 19.43 -6.30 -10.08
CA ALA A 230 18.48 -5.50 -9.31
C ALA A 230 18.41 -4.06 -9.82
N GLY A 231 19.57 -3.42 -10.05
CA GLY A 231 19.64 -2.08 -10.63
C GLY A 231 18.99 -2.00 -12.01
N ALA A 232 19.13 -3.03 -12.85
CA ALA A 232 18.46 -3.10 -14.15
C ALA A 232 16.93 -3.18 -14.01
N PHE A 233 16.40 -4.00 -13.11
CA PHE A 233 14.96 -4.07 -12.84
C PHE A 233 14.41 -2.74 -12.28
N ILE A 234 15.16 -2.05 -11.42
CA ILE A 234 14.77 -0.72 -10.93
C ILE A 234 14.78 0.30 -12.08
N LEU A 235 15.71 0.20 -13.03
CA LEU A 235 15.69 1.06 -14.21
C LEU A 235 14.48 0.76 -15.11
N VAL A 236 14.16 -0.52 -15.32
CA VAL A 236 12.96 -0.94 -16.07
C VAL A 236 11.69 -0.42 -15.40
N LEU A 237 11.62 -0.40 -14.07
CA LEU A 237 10.55 0.25 -13.30
C LEU A 237 10.46 1.76 -13.57
N CYS A 238 11.59 2.45 -13.74
CA CYS A 238 11.59 3.90 -13.97
C CYS A 238 10.99 4.27 -15.33
N ILE A 239 11.10 3.42 -16.36
CA ILE A 239 10.59 3.69 -17.72
C ILE A 239 9.07 3.94 -17.74
N PRO A 240 8.20 3.03 -17.27
CA PRO A 240 6.77 3.27 -17.21
C PRO A 240 6.42 4.38 -16.20
N ALA A 241 7.21 4.59 -15.15
CA ALA A 241 6.99 5.69 -14.22
C ALA A 241 7.24 7.06 -14.87
N TRP A 242 8.31 7.20 -15.68
CA TRP A 242 8.56 8.41 -16.50
C TRP A 242 7.43 8.63 -17.50
N TYR A 243 6.94 7.55 -18.12
CA TYR A 243 5.81 7.61 -19.04
C TYR A 243 4.52 8.09 -18.35
N LEU A 244 4.19 7.54 -17.18
CA LEU A 244 3.04 7.96 -16.38
C LEU A 244 3.16 9.42 -15.92
N PHE A 245 4.35 9.85 -15.52
CA PHE A 245 4.60 11.23 -15.13
C PHE A 245 4.34 12.20 -16.29
N ALA A 246 4.88 11.90 -17.48
CA ALA A 246 4.63 12.70 -18.68
C ALA A 246 3.16 12.70 -19.08
N ALA A 247 2.50 11.54 -19.08
CA ALA A 247 1.09 11.40 -19.42
C ALA A 247 0.19 12.25 -18.52
N GLN A 248 0.44 12.22 -17.21
CA GLN A 248 -0.35 13.01 -16.26
C GLN A 248 -0.07 14.51 -16.36
N LEU A 249 1.18 14.93 -16.60
CA LEU A 249 1.47 16.34 -16.82
C LEU A 249 0.82 16.87 -18.10
N PHE A 250 0.84 16.10 -19.18
CA PHE A 250 0.18 16.47 -20.44
C PHE A 250 -1.31 16.68 -20.23
N GLU A 251 -1.96 15.82 -19.46
CA GLU A 251 -3.38 15.96 -19.10
C GLU A 251 -3.63 17.25 -18.28
N THR A 252 -2.75 17.62 -17.35
CA THR A 252 -2.94 18.82 -16.51
C THR A 252 -2.84 20.15 -17.27
N VAL A 253 -2.18 20.17 -18.43
CA VAL A 253 -2.00 21.37 -19.26
C VAL A 253 -2.82 21.34 -20.54
N ASP A 254 -3.77 20.40 -20.65
CA ASP A 254 -4.57 20.17 -21.85
C ASP A 254 -3.72 20.05 -23.13
N PHE A 255 -2.63 19.26 -23.02
CA PHE A 255 -1.71 19.08 -24.12
C PHE A 255 -2.39 18.34 -25.28
N PRO A 256 -2.16 18.72 -26.55
CA PRO A 256 -2.88 18.14 -27.70
C PRO A 256 -2.69 16.62 -27.89
N ILE A 257 -1.66 16.03 -27.28
CA ILE A 257 -1.32 14.62 -27.41
C ILE A 257 -1.68 13.89 -26.12
N VAL A 258 -2.58 12.90 -26.24
CA VAL A 258 -2.93 11.98 -25.15
C VAL A 258 -2.05 10.74 -25.23
N LEU A 259 -1.28 10.48 -24.17
CA LEU A 259 -0.42 9.31 -24.08
C LEU A 259 -1.21 8.09 -23.57
N PRO A 260 -1.32 6.99 -24.34
CA PRO A 260 -2.09 5.82 -23.93
C PRO A 260 -1.36 5.05 -22.82
N VAL A 261 -1.99 4.91 -21.65
CA VAL A 261 -1.43 4.17 -20.49
C VAL A 261 -1.84 2.70 -20.42
N GLY A 262 -2.73 2.26 -21.32
CA GLY A 262 -3.23 0.89 -21.42
C GLY A 262 -4.12 0.48 -20.25
N ASP A 263 -5.39 0.89 -20.28
CA ASP A 263 -6.38 0.57 -19.25
C ASP A 263 -6.70 -0.93 -19.22
N LEU A 264 -6.46 -1.57 -18.06
CA LEU A 264 -6.70 -3.00 -17.84
C LEU A 264 -8.07 -3.30 -17.21
N SER A 265 -8.81 -2.27 -16.80
CA SER A 265 -10.11 -2.41 -16.14
C SER A 265 -11.16 -3.11 -17.01
N THR A 266 -11.01 -3.01 -18.33
CA THR A 266 -11.88 -3.66 -19.33
C THR A 266 -11.60 -5.16 -19.48
N VAL A 267 -10.35 -5.59 -19.24
CA VAL A 267 -9.91 -6.99 -19.34
C VAL A 267 -10.25 -7.75 -18.06
N VAL A 268 -10.04 -7.13 -16.89
CA VAL A 268 -10.35 -7.73 -15.58
C VAL A 268 -11.48 -6.96 -14.91
N ARG A 269 -12.70 -7.49 -15.03
CA ARG A 269 -13.97 -6.84 -14.64
C ARG A 269 -14.23 -6.77 -13.14
N GLY A 270 -15.06 -5.77 -12.76
CA GLY A 270 -15.51 -5.46 -11.39
C GLY A 270 -16.18 -6.64 -10.71
N ARG A 271 -16.05 -6.78 -9.37
CA ARG A 271 -16.98 -7.63 -8.62
C ARG A 271 -18.42 -7.14 -8.82
N HIS A 272 -18.64 -5.83 -8.78
CA HIS A 272 -19.95 -5.21 -9.05
C HIS A 272 -20.42 -5.43 -10.51
N GLN A 273 -19.53 -5.31 -11.50
CA GLN A 273 -19.84 -5.59 -12.91
C GLN A 273 -20.09 -7.08 -13.22
N LYS A 274 -19.64 -8.01 -12.36
CA LYS A 274 -19.98 -9.44 -12.50
C LYS A 274 -21.37 -9.75 -11.94
N GLY A 275 -21.77 -9.09 -10.84
CA GLY A 275 -23.09 -9.30 -10.22
C GLY A 275 -24.26 -8.84 -11.11
N GLU A 276 -24.11 -7.73 -11.84
CA GLU A 276 -25.14 -7.18 -12.75
C GLU A 276 -25.48 -8.08 -13.96
N ARG A 277 -24.79 -9.22 -14.14
CA ARG A 277 -25.09 -10.21 -15.17
C ARG A 277 -25.64 -11.53 -14.62
N GLU A 278 -25.54 -11.74 -13.31
CA GLU A 278 -26.03 -12.94 -12.63
C GLU A 278 -27.44 -12.72 -12.05
N GLU A 279 -27.95 -11.49 -12.09
CA GLU A 279 -29.35 -11.09 -11.90
C GLU A 279 -30.02 -10.82 -13.26
#